data_AF-A0A645FAA5-F1
#
_entry.id   AF-A0A645FAA5-F1
#
_cell.length_a   1.000
_cell.length_b   1.000
_cell.length_c   1.000
_cell.angle_alpha   90.00
_cell.angle_beta   90.00
_cell.angle_gamma   90.00
#
_symmetry.space_group_name_H-M   'P 1'
#
loop_
_entity.id
_entity.type
_entity.pdbx_description
1 polymer ?
#
loop_
_entity_poly.entity_id
_entity_poly.type
_entity_poly.pdbx_seq_one_letter_code
_entity_poly.pdbx_strand_id
1 'polypeptide(L)'
;MTKNYDAICEKNIVVFTCGLGDPNEKENIDNIRQGLSKVFTKGMQEKIKVFHLRGGIDYSKLNFAHRSMMSMMNKMLKKKDPEKLNDEEKQMLDTYGGKVDFTDKNSIQPIIEHIKELDL
;
A
#
# COMPACT_ATOMS: atom_id res chain seq x y z
N MET A 1 -8.87 14.30 5.39
CA MET A 1 -10.11 13.52 5.52
C MET A 1 -10.55 13.39 6.97
N THR A 2 -9.80 12.70 7.84
CA THR A 2 -10.17 12.44 9.26
C THR A 2 -10.61 13.69 10.03
N LYS A 3 -9.89 14.80 9.92
CA LYS A 3 -10.22 16.09 10.58
C LYS A 3 -11.59 16.66 10.17
N ASN A 4 -12.10 16.29 9.00
CA ASN A 4 -13.36 16.78 8.44
C ASN A 4 -14.37 15.63 8.26
N TYR A 5 -14.19 14.51 8.97
CA TYR A 5 -15.02 13.33 8.77
C TYR A 5 -16.50 13.62 9.03
N ASP A 6 -16.82 14.40 10.06
CA ASP A 6 -18.20 14.75 10.41
C ASP A 6 -18.93 15.50 9.28
N ALA A 7 -18.20 16.21 8.41
CA ALA A 7 -18.79 16.90 7.27
C ALA A 7 -19.11 15.96 6.08
N ILE A 8 -18.56 14.75 6.07
CA ILE A 8 -18.68 13.78 4.97
C ILE A 8 -19.20 12.41 5.43
N CYS A 9 -19.48 12.22 6.71
CA CYS A 9 -19.79 10.91 7.31
C CYS A 9 -21.12 10.29 6.83
N GLU A 10 -21.99 11.11 6.24
CA GLU A 10 -23.26 10.71 5.60
C GLU A 10 -23.11 10.46 4.09
N LYS A 11 -21.88 10.52 3.56
CA LYS A 11 -21.57 10.17 2.17
C LYS A 11 -21.06 8.74 2.09
N ASN A 12 -21.20 8.16 0.90
CA ASN A 12 -20.49 6.95 0.53
C ASN A 12 -18.99 7.26 0.40
N ILE A 13 -18.19 6.75 1.34
CA ILE A 13 -16.73 6.95 1.37
C ILE A 13 -16.03 5.62 1.04
N VAL A 14 -15.32 5.60 -0.08
CA VAL A 14 -14.44 4.50 -0.48
C VAL A 14 -12.99 4.97 -0.43
N VAL A 15 -12.13 4.19 0.22
CA VAL A 15 -10.69 4.47 0.30
C VAL A 15 -9.91 3.35 -0.38
N PHE A 16 -8.86 3.69 -1.11
CA PHE A 16 -7.87 2.71 -1.53
C PHE A 16 -6.46 3.14 -1.12
N THR A 17 -5.63 2.18 -0.75
CA THR A 17 -4.19 2.39 -0.57
C THR A 17 -3.45 1.96 -1.83
N CYS A 18 -2.35 2.62 -2.15
CA CYS A 18 -1.45 2.20 -3.22
C CYS A 18 -0.02 2.19 -2.67
N GLY A 19 0.68 1.07 -2.84
CA GLY A 19 2.02 0.87 -2.30
C GLY A 19 2.84 -0.12 -3.11
N LEU A 20 4.12 -0.26 -2.77
CA LEU A 20 5.05 -1.14 -3.47
C LEU A 20 4.83 -2.62 -3.16
N GLY A 21 4.56 -2.93 -1.88
CA GLY A 21 4.32 -4.28 -1.39
C GLY A 21 3.09 -4.91 -2.02
N ASP A 22 3.13 -6.22 -2.20
CA ASP A 22 2.03 -6.96 -2.84
C ASP A 22 0.82 -7.05 -1.90
N PRO A 23 -0.36 -6.53 -2.30
CA PRO A 23 -1.56 -6.62 -1.47
C PRO A 23 -2.16 -8.03 -1.40
N ASN A 24 -1.65 -9.02 -2.13
CA ASN A 24 -2.03 -10.43 -1.96
C ASN A 24 -1.27 -11.10 -0.80
N GLU A 25 -0.18 -10.48 -0.33
CA GLU A 25 0.56 -10.96 0.82
C GLU A 25 -0.12 -10.51 2.12
N LYS A 26 -0.44 -11.48 2.98
CA LYS A 26 -1.18 -11.24 4.23
C LYS A 26 -0.46 -10.24 5.14
N GLU A 27 0.86 -10.33 5.24
CA GLU A 27 1.67 -9.43 6.06
C GLU A 27 1.52 -7.97 5.60
N ASN A 28 1.48 -7.73 4.29
CA ASN A 28 1.30 -6.39 3.74
C ASN A 28 -0.10 -5.83 4.05
N ILE A 29 -1.16 -6.63 3.89
CA ILE A 29 -2.51 -6.22 4.28
C ILE A 29 -2.57 -5.90 5.78
N ASP A 30 -2.00 -6.76 6.63
CA ASP A 30 -2.02 -6.60 8.09
C ASP A 30 -1.28 -5.32 8.53
N ASN A 31 -0.11 -5.05 7.94
CA ASN A 31 0.65 -3.83 8.18
C ASN A 31 -0.13 -2.58 7.76
N ILE A 32 -0.79 -2.60 6.60
CA ILE A 32 -1.63 -1.50 6.13
C ILE A 32 -2.80 -1.27 7.08
N ARG A 33 -3.51 -2.34 7.47
CA ARG A 33 -4.64 -2.26 8.41
C ARG A 33 -4.22 -1.75 9.79
N GLN A 34 -3.05 -2.17 10.29
CA GLN A 34 -2.47 -1.65 11.53
C GLN A 34 -2.12 -0.15 11.41
N GLY A 35 -1.63 0.29 10.25
CA GLY A 35 -1.42 1.71 9.96
C GLY A 35 -2.74 2.50 9.98
N LEU A 36 -3.76 1.97 9.30
CA LEU A 36 -5.08 2.59 9.21
C LEU A 36 -5.79 2.66 10.57
N SER A 37 -5.62 1.68 11.45
CA SER A 37 -6.23 1.69 12.78
C SER A 37 -5.69 2.78 13.70
N LYS A 38 -4.49 3.32 13.40
CA LYS A 38 -3.92 4.49 14.09
C LYS A 38 -4.51 5.81 13.59
N VAL A 39 -5.19 5.80 12.44
CA VAL A 39 -5.69 7.00 11.75
C VAL A 39 -7.23 7.06 11.76
N PHE A 40 -7.89 5.91 11.61
CA PHE A 40 -9.35 5.78 11.58
C PHE A 40 -9.88 5.36 12.94
N THR A 41 -10.94 6.03 13.42
CA THR A 41 -11.71 5.57 14.58
C THR A 41 -12.42 4.25 14.27
N LYS A 42 -12.90 3.54 15.30
CA LYS A 42 -13.67 2.30 15.09
C LYS A 42 -14.88 2.51 14.17
N GLY A 43 -15.66 3.57 14.40
CA GLY A 43 -16.81 3.90 13.56
C GLY A 43 -16.43 4.24 12.10
N MET A 44 -15.25 4.83 11.87
CA MET A 44 -14.75 5.01 10.51
C MET A 44 -14.35 3.68 9.87
N GLN A 45 -13.71 2.77 10.60
CA GLN A 45 -13.32 1.45 10.09
C GLN A 45 -14.54 0.58 9.74
N GLU A 46 -15.65 0.75 10.46
CA GLU A 46 -16.92 0.07 10.19
C GLU A 46 -17.64 0.63 8.96
N LYS A 47 -17.61 1.95 8.75
CA LYS A 47 -18.32 2.62 7.64
C LYS A 47 -17.52 2.67 6.33
N ILE A 48 -16.19 2.81 6.40
CA ILE A 48 -15.34 3.05 5.22
C ILE A 48 -14.85 1.72 4.67
N LYS A 49 -15.25 1.38 3.44
CA LYS A 49 -14.65 0.25 2.72
C LYS A 49 -13.27 0.64 2.21
N VAL A 50 -12.27 -0.18 2.55
CA VAL A 50 -10.87 0.02 2.12
C VAL A 50 -10.44 -1.07 1.15
N PHE A 51 -9.80 -0.66 0.05
CA PHE A 51 -9.17 -1.53 -0.94
C PHE A 51 -7.66 -1.32 -0.95
N HIS A 52 -6.89 -2.32 -1.39
CA HIS A 52 -5.44 -2.26 -1.42
C HIS A 52 -4.96 -2.58 -2.83
N LEU A 53 -4.25 -1.64 -3.45
CA LEU A 53 -3.72 -1.73 -4.79
C LEU A 53 -2.21 -1.79 -4.77
N ARG A 54 -1.65 -2.52 -5.74
CA ARG A 54 -0.21 -2.56 -5.98
C ARG A 54 0.19 -1.46 -6.96
N GLY A 55 1.25 -0.74 -6.61
CA GLY A 55 1.83 0.34 -7.40
C GLY A 55 3.19 -0.02 -7.98
N GLY A 56 3.96 1.01 -8.30
CA GLY A 56 5.34 0.88 -8.76
C GLY A 56 6.28 1.81 -8.01
N ILE A 57 7.57 1.67 -8.29
CA ILE A 57 8.61 2.57 -7.78
C ILE A 57 9.55 2.98 -8.91
N ASP A 58 9.89 4.27 -8.94
CA ASP A 58 10.91 4.84 -9.80
C ASP A 58 11.97 5.48 -8.91
N TYR A 59 13.11 4.80 -8.73
CA TYR A 59 14.16 5.27 -7.82
C TYR A 59 14.76 6.61 -8.25
N SER A 60 14.69 6.95 -9.54
CA SER A 60 15.16 8.23 -10.07
C SER A 60 14.32 9.40 -9.55
N LYS A 61 13.04 9.16 -9.25
CA LYS A 61 12.07 10.17 -8.77
C LYS A 61 11.98 10.25 -7.25
N LEU A 62 12.66 9.37 -6.51
CA LEU A 62 12.72 9.45 -5.06
C LEU A 62 13.52 10.67 -4.62
N ASN A 63 12.99 11.40 -3.63
CA ASN A 63 13.73 12.44 -2.93
C ASN A 63 14.92 11.84 -2.14
N PHE A 64 15.84 12.70 -1.70
CA PHE A 64 17.07 12.28 -1.03
C PHE A 64 16.81 11.45 0.24
N ALA A 65 15.78 11.78 1.02
CA ALA A 65 15.44 11.08 2.25
C ALA A 65 14.97 9.65 1.97
N HIS A 66 14.00 9.46 1.05
CA HIS A 66 13.53 8.12 0.67
C HIS A 66 14.63 7.31 0.00
N ARG A 67 15.44 7.94 -0.87
CA ARG A 67 16.58 7.26 -1.50
C ARG A 67 17.59 6.75 -0.46
N SER A 68 17.90 7.55 0.55
CA SER A 68 18.80 7.16 1.63
C SER A 68 18.24 6.02 2.48
N MET A 69 16.95 6.08 2.83
CA MET A 69 16.24 5.01 3.54
C MET A 69 16.29 3.70 2.75
N MET A 70 15.93 3.73 1.46
CA MET A 70 15.98 2.55 0.60
C MET A 70 17.41 2.02 0.44
N SER A 71 18.42 2.90 0.35
CA SER A 71 19.82 2.49 0.33
C SER A 71 20.24 1.78 1.60
N MET A 72 19.76 2.22 2.77
CA MET A 72 20.06 1.57 4.04
C MET A 72 19.41 0.18 4.10
N MET A 73 18.14 0.09 3.72
CA MET A 73 17.40 -1.17 3.66
C MET A 73 18.06 -2.18 2.71
N ASN A 74 18.41 -1.76 1.49
CA ASN A 74 19.15 -2.58 0.54
C ASN A 74 20.51 -3.08 1.10
N LYS A 75 21.27 -2.22 1.79
CA LYS A 75 22.53 -2.61 2.44
C LYS A 75 22.30 -3.64 3.56
N MET A 76 21.20 -3.53 4.31
CA MET A 76 20.85 -4.48 5.35
C MET A 76 20.46 -5.84 4.76
N LEU A 77 19.61 -5.85 3.73
CA LEU A 77 19.16 -7.07 3.06
C LEU A 77 20.33 -7.84 2.41
N LYS A 78 21.29 -7.13 1.79
CA LYS A 78 22.50 -7.75 1.22
C LYS A 78 23.41 -8.43 2.25
N LYS A 79 23.26 -8.13 3.55
CA LYS A 79 24.01 -8.77 4.64
C LYS A 79 23.27 -9.95 5.25
N LYS A 80 21.98 -10.12 4.95
CA LYS A 80 21.18 -11.23 5.42
C LYS A 80 21.61 -12.51 4.68
N ASP A 81 21.42 -13.64 5.34
CA ASP A 81 21.60 -14.96 4.71
C ASP A 81 20.62 -15.12 3.54
N PRO A 82 21.08 -15.40 2.30
CA PRO A 82 20.20 -15.50 1.13
C PRO A 82 19.05 -16.51 1.31
N GLU A 83 19.30 -17.61 2.03
CA GLU A 83 18.29 -18.65 2.31
C GLU A 83 17.20 -18.18 3.28
N LYS A 84 17.43 -17.05 3.98
CA LYS A 84 16.48 -16.45 4.93
C LYS A 84 15.75 -15.23 4.39
N LEU A 85 16.02 -14.85 3.12
CA LEU A 85 15.28 -13.79 2.48
C LEU A 85 13.89 -14.28 2.10
N ASN A 86 12.86 -13.52 2.48
CA ASN A 86 11.52 -13.75 1.95
C ASN A 86 11.40 -13.21 0.51
N ASP A 87 10.28 -13.48 -0.15
CA ASP A 87 10.13 -13.14 -1.57
C ASP A 87 10.05 -11.64 -1.82
N GLU A 88 9.49 -10.87 -0.88
CA GLU A 88 9.48 -9.40 -0.96
C GLU A 88 10.88 -8.80 -0.82
N GLU A 89 11.70 -9.33 0.10
CA GLU A 89 13.09 -8.93 0.29
C GLU A 89 13.94 -9.25 -0.94
N LYS A 90 13.75 -10.43 -1.55
CA LYS A 90 14.41 -10.81 -2.82
C LYS A 90 14.01 -9.86 -3.94
N GLN A 91 12.71 -9.63 -4.13
CA GLN A 91 12.21 -8.72 -5.16
C GLN A 91 12.73 -7.29 -4.97
N MET A 92 12.86 -6.83 -3.72
CA MET A 92 13.44 -5.52 -3.45
C MET A 92 14.91 -5.45 -3.87
N LEU A 93 15.71 -6.47 -3.58
CA LEU A 93 17.12 -6.55 -4.00
C LEU A 93 17.23 -6.56 -5.54
N ASP A 94 16.41 -7.35 -6.21
CA ASP A 94 16.42 -7.51 -7.67
C ASP A 94 16.02 -6.23 -8.41
N THR A 95 15.14 -5.43 -7.81
CA THR A 95 14.59 -4.22 -8.43
C THR A 95 15.27 -2.93 -7.96
N TYR A 96 16.23 -3.03 -7.02
CA TYR A 96 16.84 -1.87 -6.38
C TYR A 96 17.55 -0.95 -7.38
N GLY A 97 17.25 0.36 -7.28
CA GLY A 97 17.88 1.41 -8.09
C GLY A 97 17.31 1.54 -9.50
N GLY A 98 16.40 0.64 -9.90
CA GLY A 98 15.75 0.68 -11.21
C GLY A 98 14.42 1.43 -11.20
N LYS A 99 13.54 1.01 -12.10
CA LYS A 99 12.14 1.39 -12.15
C LYS A 99 11.32 0.12 -12.35
N VAL A 100 10.30 -0.08 -11.53
CA VAL A 100 9.36 -1.19 -11.67
C VAL A 100 7.94 -0.69 -11.53
N ASP A 101 7.05 -1.32 -12.28
CA ASP A 101 5.62 -1.02 -12.32
C ASP A 101 4.87 -2.35 -12.14
N PHE A 102 4.19 -2.50 -11.00
CA PHE A 102 3.36 -3.67 -10.72
C PHE A 102 1.87 -3.34 -10.83
N THR A 103 1.51 -2.23 -11.46
CA THR A 103 0.11 -1.85 -11.61
C THR A 103 -0.61 -2.83 -12.54
N ASP A 104 -1.81 -3.23 -12.13
CA ASP A 104 -2.74 -3.98 -12.96
C ASP A 104 -4.07 -3.23 -13.00
N LYS A 105 -4.53 -2.85 -14.19
CA LYS A 105 -5.82 -2.17 -14.34
C LYS A 105 -6.98 -3.05 -13.85
N ASN A 106 -6.88 -4.37 -13.95
CA ASN A 106 -7.94 -5.27 -13.47
C ASN A 106 -8.09 -5.23 -11.94
N SER A 107 -7.05 -4.81 -11.20
CA SER A 107 -7.08 -4.73 -9.74
C SER A 107 -8.10 -3.72 -9.19
N ILE A 108 -8.59 -2.79 -10.03
CA ILE A 108 -9.62 -1.83 -9.63
C ILE A 108 -11.04 -2.39 -9.75
N GLN A 109 -11.21 -3.57 -10.38
CA GLN A 109 -12.52 -4.14 -10.65
C GLN A 109 -13.37 -4.31 -9.37
N PRO A 110 -12.84 -4.80 -8.23
CA PRO A 110 -13.60 -4.87 -6.98
C PRO A 110 -14.07 -3.52 -6.45
N ILE A 111 -13.33 -2.43 -6.76
CA ILE A 111 -13.72 -1.07 -6.39
C ILE A 111 -14.90 -0.62 -7.24
N ILE A 112 -14.85 -0.89 -8.56
CA ILE A 112 -15.92 -0.53 -9.50
C ILE A 112 -17.20 -1.28 -9.15
N GLU A 113 -17.10 -2.58 -8.87
CA GLU A 113 -18.23 -3.42 -8.47
C GLU A 113 -18.87 -2.88 -7.19
N HIS A 114 -18.06 -2.61 -6.16
CA HIS A 114 -18.55 -2.02 -4.93
C HIS A 114 -19.25 -0.68 -5.16
N ILE A 115 -18.69 0.21 -5.99
CA ILE A 115 -19.31 1.51 -6.29
C ILE A 115 -20.67 1.35 -6.98
N LYS A 116 -20.83 0.37 -7.87
CA LYS A 116 -22.11 0.11 -8.55
C LYS A 116 -23.19 -0.43 -7.62
N GLU A 117 -22.80 -1.07 -6.52
CA GLU A 117 -23.71 -1.57 -5.49
C GLU A 117 -24.14 -0.50 -4.48
N LEU A 118 -23.43 0.63 -4.42
CA LEU A 118 -23.84 1.75 -3.59
C LEU A 118 -25.05 2.41 -4.26
N ASP A 119 -26.15 2.57 -3.51
CA ASP A 119 -27.30 3.36 -3.94
C ASP A 119 -26.84 4.81 -4.16
N LEU A 120 -26.53 5.14 -5.42
CA LEU A 120 -26.09 6.47 -5.88
C LEU A 120 -27.26 7.33 -6.35
#